data_AF-A0A1M6W8I0-F1
#
_entry.id   AF-A0A1M6W8I0-F1
#
_cell.length_a   1.000
_cell.length_b   1.000
_cell.length_c   1.000
_cell.angle_alpha   90.00
_cell.angle_beta   90.00
_cell.angle_gamma   90.00
#
_symmetry.space_group_name_H-M   'P 1'
#
loop_
_entity.id
_entity.type
_entity.pdbx_description
1 polymer ?
#
loop_
_entity_poly.entity_id
_entity_poly.type
_entity_poly.pdbx_seq_one_letter_code
_entity_poly.pdbx_strand_id
1 'polypeptide(L)'
;MKQLATTLLLLIFGVFFMQTQAQNPTINIEGTSASIVSKLGKSLVLTDQQQPKLLTLVTNYLQQKSNIQALKGSNEKAYQTKLNSMQNGLNNKLKALLGTEQFNNYLSLKPAAPDATNVLTYLYY
;
A
#
# COMPACT_ATOMS: atom_id res chain seq x y z
N MET A 1 -15.63 62.03 -29.59
CA MET A 1 -15.53 60.74 -30.32
C MET A 1 -14.06 60.39 -30.47
N LYS A 2 -13.63 59.20 -29.98
CA LYS A 2 -12.42 58.43 -30.39
C LYS A 2 -11.05 59.11 -30.10
N GLN A 3 -10.04 58.59 -29.37
CA GLN A 3 -9.51 57.24 -29.05
C GLN A 3 -8.60 57.36 -27.80
N LEU A 4 -8.70 56.50 -26.77
CA LEU A 4 -7.91 55.28 -26.49
C LEU A 4 -6.39 55.48 -26.29
N ALA A 5 -5.92 55.36 -25.02
CA ALA A 5 -4.66 54.71 -24.61
C ALA A 5 -4.50 54.79 -23.06
N THR A 6 -4.63 53.67 -22.34
CA THR A 6 -3.52 52.94 -21.66
C THR A 6 -3.11 53.61 -20.33
N THR A 7 -3.40 53.04 -19.15
CA THR A 7 -2.57 51.98 -18.54
C THR A 7 -3.38 51.23 -17.47
N LEU A 8 -3.44 49.92 -17.66
CA LEU A 8 -4.08 48.92 -16.81
C LEU A 8 -3.12 48.58 -15.65
N LEU A 9 -3.49 48.93 -14.41
CA LEU A 9 -2.75 48.52 -13.22
C LEU A 9 -3.09 47.05 -12.93
N LEU A 10 -2.23 46.14 -13.39
CA LEU A 10 -2.31 44.70 -13.13
C LEU A 10 -2.10 44.41 -11.64
N LEU A 11 -3.20 44.06 -10.96
CA LEU A 11 -3.22 43.36 -9.68
C LEU A 11 -2.53 42.00 -9.84
N ILE A 12 -1.25 41.90 -9.47
CA ILE A 12 -0.58 40.61 -9.30
C ILE A 12 -0.94 40.09 -7.90
N PHE A 13 -2.18 39.62 -7.74
CA PHE A 13 -2.51 38.68 -6.68
C PHE A 13 -1.83 37.36 -7.04
N GLY A 14 -0.62 37.16 -6.51
CA GLY A 14 0.05 35.86 -6.55
C GLY A 14 -0.76 34.86 -5.75
N VAL A 15 -1.66 34.16 -6.42
CA VAL A 15 -2.36 33.01 -5.87
C VAL A 15 -1.31 31.92 -5.68
N PHE A 16 -0.72 31.86 -4.49
CA PHE A 16 -0.01 30.67 -4.04
C PHE A 16 -1.04 29.54 -4.03
N PHE A 17 -1.06 28.75 -5.09
CA PHE A 17 -1.70 27.44 -5.09
C PHE A 17 -0.93 26.58 -4.08
N MET A 18 -1.33 26.65 -2.80
CA MET A 18 -1.01 25.60 -1.85
C MET A 18 -1.69 24.34 -2.36
N GLN A 19 -0.95 23.54 -3.11
CA GLN A 19 -1.31 22.16 -3.38
C GLN A 19 -1.38 21.47 -2.01
N THR A 20 -2.58 21.32 -1.47
CA THR A 20 -2.83 20.44 -0.33
C THR A 20 -2.38 19.04 -0.74
N GLN A 21 -1.19 18.62 -0.32
CA GLN A 21 -0.79 17.24 -0.44
C GLN A 21 -1.79 16.43 0.39
N ALA A 22 -2.71 15.73 -0.27
CA ALA A 22 -3.59 14.79 0.38
C ALA A 22 -2.70 13.77 1.09
N GLN A 23 -2.60 13.90 2.41
CA GLN A 23 -1.80 13.02 3.23
C GLN A 23 -2.46 11.65 3.14
N ASN A 24 -1.80 10.69 2.47
CA ASN A 24 -2.31 9.33 2.39
C ASN A 24 -2.56 8.85 3.83
N PRO A 25 -3.75 8.32 4.16
CA PRO A 25 -4.04 7.86 5.50
C PRO A 25 -2.95 6.87 5.93
N THR A 26 -2.29 7.19 7.04
CA THR A 26 -1.22 6.36 7.57
C THR A 26 -1.83 5.07 8.08
N ILE A 27 -1.42 3.94 7.50
CA ILE A 27 -1.90 2.62 7.89
C ILE A 27 -1.39 2.32 9.32
N ASN A 28 -2.27 1.86 10.21
CA ASN A 28 -1.83 1.27 11.48
C ASN A 28 -1.21 -0.10 11.21
N ILE A 29 0.11 -0.14 11.04
CA ILE A 29 0.84 -1.35 10.62
C ILE A 29 0.60 -2.51 11.59
N GLU A 30 0.73 -2.29 12.90
CA GLU A 30 0.59 -3.36 13.90
C GLU A 30 -0.83 -3.95 13.90
N GLY A 31 -1.85 -3.08 13.94
CA GLY A 31 -3.25 -3.50 13.95
C GLY A 31 -3.67 -4.17 12.63
N THR A 32 -3.21 -3.65 11.50
CA THR A 32 -3.45 -4.26 10.18
C THR A 32 -2.77 -5.61 10.07
N SER A 33 -1.51 -5.74 10.50
CA SER A 33 -0.80 -7.02 10.53
C SER A 33 -1.51 -8.07 11.38
N ALA A 34 -1.92 -7.71 12.60
CA ALA A 34 -2.64 -8.61 13.48
C ALA A 34 -3.97 -9.09 12.85
N SER A 35 -4.70 -8.17 12.22
CA SER A 35 -5.96 -8.49 11.52
C SER A 35 -5.75 -9.43 10.33
N ILE A 36 -4.68 -9.23 9.55
CA ILE A 36 -4.28 -10.12 8.45
C ILE A 36 -3.95 -11.51 8.98
N VAL A 37 -3.12 -11.61 10.02
CA VAL A 37 -2.72 -12.91 10.60
C VAL A 37 -3.93 -13.62 11.17
N SER A 38 -4.85 -12.92 11.84
CA SER A 38 -6.10 -13.54 12.34
C SER A 38 -6.94 -14.10 11.19
N LYS A 39 -7.09 -13.36 10.10
CA LYS A 39 -7.84 -13.80 8.91
C LYS A 39 -7.17 -15.00 8.23
N LEU A 40 -5.88 -14.91 7.94
CA LEU A 40 -5.11 -15.99 7.32
C LEU A 40 -4.99 -17.21 8.23
N GLY A 41 -4.88 -17.02 9.54
CA GLY A 41 -4.87 -18.08 10.55
C GLY A 41 -6.08 -19.00 10.45
N LYS A 42 -7.27 -18.41 10.35
CA LYS A 42 -8.52 -19.15 10.17
C LYS A 42 -8.63 -19.78 8.77
N SER A 43 -8.30 -19.03 7.72
CA SER A 43 -8.48 -19.49 6.34
C SER A 43 -7.47 -20.57 5.91
N LEU A 44 -6.26 -20.57 6.48
CA LEU A 44 -5.18 -21.48 6.10
C LEU A 44 -4.91 -22.54 7.17
N VAL A 45 -5.63 -22.51 8.30
CA VAL A 45 -5.42 -23.42 9.44
C VAL A 45 -3.96 -23.37 9.91
N LEU A 46 -3.47 -22.16 10.19
CA LEU A 46 -2.07 -21.95 10.56
C LEU A 46 -1.79 -22.52 11.95
N THR A 47 -0.65 -23.19 12.10
CA THR A 47 -0.19 -23.69 13.40
C THR A 47 0.29 -22.56 14.30
N ASP A 48 0.35 -22.84 15.61
CA ASP A 48 0.87 -21.90 16.62
C ASP A 48 2.32 -21.50 16.35
N GLN A 49 3.08 -22.33 15.64
CA GLN A 49 4.45 -22.02 15.22
C GLN A 49 4.50 -21.13 13.96
N GLN A 50 3.49 -21.21 13.09
CA GLN A 50 3.42 -20.43 11.86
C GLN A 50 2.93 -19.00 12.11
N GLN A 51 1.94 -18.81 12.98
CA GLN A 51 1.32 -17.50 13.24
C GLN A 51 2.32 -16.38 13.63
N PRO A 52 3.24 -16.56 14.60
CA PRO A 52 4.18 -15.49 14.98
C PRO A 52 5.18 -15.18 13.85
N LYS A 53 5.55 -16.19 13.06
CA LYS A 53 6.42 -16.00 11.88
C LYS A 53 5.68 -15.22 10.79
N LEU A 54 4.42 -15.56 10.54
CA LEU A 54 3.58 -14.83 9.59
C LEU A 54 3.40 -13.37 10.01
N LEU A 55 3.14 -13.13 11.30
CA LEU A 55 3.04 -11.77 11.85
C LEU A 55 4.29 -10.94 11.54
N THR A 56 5.46 -11.51 11.80
CA THR A 56 6.74 -10.85 11.49
C THR A 56 6.87 -10.55 9.99
N LEU A 57 6.53 -11.50 9.12
CA LEU A 57 6.61 -11.32 7.67
C LEU A 57 5.67 -10.22 7.17
N VAL A 58 4.42 -10.22 7.63
CA VAL A 58 3.40 -9.24 7.23
C VAL A 58 3.78 -7.85 7.73
N THR A 59 4.16 -7.71 9.01
CA THR A 59 4.59 -6.42 9.58
C THR A 59 5.75 -5.81 8.82
N ASN A 60 6.78 -6.62 8.53
CA ASN A 60 7.94 -6.14 7.77
C ASN A 60 7.55 -5.71 6.35
N TYR A 61 6.70 -6.47 5.67
CA TYR A 61 6.22 -6.12 4.34
C TYR A 61 5.41 -4.81 4.34
N LEU A 62 4.46 -4.66 5.27
CA LEU A 62 3.66 -3.44 5.39
C LEU A 62 4.52 -2.21 5.72
N GLN A 63 5.53 -2.37 6.57
CA GLN A 63 6.49 -1.29 6.85
C GLN A 63 7.25 -0.87 5.60
N GLN A 64 7.80 -1.83 4.85
CA GLN A 64 8.52 -1.52 3.60
C GLN A 64 7.60 -0.86 2.57
N LYS A 65 6.35 -1.33 2.47
CA LYS A 65 5.34 -0.75 1.58
C LYS A 65 5.00 0.69 1.96
N SER A 66 4.83 0.96 3.25
CA SER A 66 4.61 2.32 3.77
C SER A 66 5.78 3.25 3.41
N ASN A 67 7.02 2.76 3.52
CA ASN A 67 8.22 3.55 3.22
C ASN A 67 8.35 3.96 1.74
N ILE A 68 7.69 3.25 0.83
CA ILE A 68 7.72 3.60 -0.60
C ILE A 68 6.49 4.38 -1.05
N GLN A 69 5.52 4.64 -0.17
CA GLN A 69 4.22 5.22 -0.54
C GLN A 69 4.35 6.59 -1.22
N ALA A 70 5.34 7.39 -0.82
CA ALA A 70 5.62 8.70 -1.42
C ALA A 70 6.02 8.60 -2.91
N LEU A 71 6.60 7.47 -3.34
CA LEU A 71 6.97 7.26 -4.75
C LEU A 71 5.75 7.16 -5.66
N LYS A 72 4.57 6.82 -5.14
CA LYS A 72 3.35 6.71 -5.94
C LYS A 72 3.00 8.02 -6.65
N GLY A 73 3.28 9.17 -6.02
CA GLY A 73 3.04 10.49 -6.60
C GLY A 73 4.26 11.11 -7.30
N SER A 74 5.48 10.70 -6.96
CA SER A 74 6.72 11.31 -7.46
C SER A 74 7.45 10.51 -8.54
N ASN A 75 7.34 9.17 -8.51
CA ASN A 75 7.98 8.27 -9.46
C ASN A 75 7.25 6.91 -9.48
N GLU A 76 6.17 6.84 -10.25
CA GLU A 76 5.33 5.65 -10.33
C GLU A 76 6.11 4.39 -10.78
N LYS A 77 7.03 4.53 -11.75
CA LYS A 77 7.86 3.41 -12.20
C LYS A 77 8.69 2.83 -11.06
N ALA A 78 9.36 3.68 -10.27
CA ALA A 78 10.13 3.24 -9.12
C ALA A 78 9.25 2.62 -8.03
N TYR A 79 8.05 3.17 -7.80
CA TYR A 79 7.06 2.58 -6.90
C TYR A 79 6.72 1.15 -7.34
N GLN A 80 6.32 0.96 -8.60
CA GLN A 80 5.93 -0.35 -9.12
C GLN A 80 7.08 -1.36 -9.08
N THR A 81 8.30 -0.96 -9.46
CA THR A 81 9.48 -1.84 -9.38
C THR A 81 9.74 -2.30 -7.94
N LYS A 82 9.69 -1.39 -6.96
CA LYS A 82 9.89 -1.74 -5.55
C LYS A 82 8.74 -2.61 -5.02
N LEU A 83 7.49 -2.27 -5.35
CA LEU A 83 6.32 -3.06 -4.95
C LEU A 83 6.41 -4.51 -5.46
N ASN A 84 6.71 -4.70 -6.74
CA ASN A 84 6.88 -6.03 -7.33
C ASN A 84 8.01 -6.82 -6.65
N SER A 85 9.14 -6.17 -6.36
CA SER A 85 10.26 -6.79 -5.64
C SER A 85 9.86 -7.24 -4.23
N MET A 86 9.16 -6.38 -3.48
CA MET A 86 8.66 -6.71 -2.14
C MET A 86 7.61 -7.83 -2.17
N GLN A 87 6.68 -7.81 -3.13
CA GLN A 87 5.67 -8.87 -3.29
C GLN A 87 6.31 -10.22 -3.61
N ASN A 88 7.30 -10.25 -4.50
CA ASN A 88 8.06 -11.47 -4.78
C ASN A 88 8.80 -11.98 -3.53
N GLY A 89 9.44 -11.07 -2.79
CA GLY A 89 10.10 -11.39 -1.53
C GLY A 89 9.15 -11.95 -0.48
N LEU A 90 7.96 -11.35 -0.33
CA LEU A 90 6.91 -11.84 0.55
C LEU A 90 6.44 -13.23 0.12
N ASN A 91 6.07 -13.41 -1.15
CA ASN A 91 5.57 -14.69 -1.67
C ASN A 91 6.58 -15.83 -1.50
N ASN A 92 7.87 -15.58 -1.72
CA ASN A 92 8.92 -16.58 -1.48
C ASN A 92 8.98 -17.02 -0.02
N LYS A 93 8.91 -16.05 0.91
CA LYS A 93 8.92 -16.34 2.36
C LYS A 93 7.63 -17.03 2.82
N LEU A 94 6.48 -16.63 2.28
CA LEU A 94 5.20 -17.28 2.56
C LEU A 94 5.19 -18.73 2.06
N LYS A 95 5.68 -19.00 0.85
CA LYS A 95 5.78 -20.37 0.32
C LYS A 95 6.63 -21.27 1.23
N ALA A 96 7.74 -20.74 1.74
CA ALA A 96 8.60 -21.46 2.69
C ALA A 96 7.93 -21.70 4.05
N LEU A 97 7.13 -20.75 4.54
CA LEU A 97 6.44 -20.84 5.83
C LEU A 97 5.20 -21.76 5.79
N LEU A 98 4.43 -21.69 4.72
CA LEU A 98 3.11 -22.31 4.57
C LEU A 98 3.19 -23.71 3.93
N GLY A 99 4.26 -24.01 3.19
CA GLY A 99 4.27 -25.21 2.34
C GLY A 99 3.28 -25.10 1.19
N THR A 100 3.25 -26.11 0.32
CA THR A 100 2.60 -26.01 -1.00
C THR A 100 1.10 -25.81 -0.92
N GLU A 101 0.40 -26.60 -0.11
CA GLU A 101 -1.08 -26.58 -0.05
C GLU A 101 -1.59 -25.26 0.54
N GLN A 102 -1.14 -24.88 1.73
CA GLN A 102 -1.54 -23.62 2.36
C GLN A 102 -1.11 -22.41 1.52
N PHE A 103 0.01 -22.46 0.80
CA PHE A 103 0.40 -21.39 -0.10
C PHE A 103 -0.54 -21.27 -1.31
N ASN A 104 -0.96 -22.38 -1.91
CA ASN A 104 -1.96 -22.34 -2.99
C ASN A 104 -3.31 -21.78 -2.50
N ASN A 105 -3.73 -22.18 -1.29
CA ASN A 105 -4.92 -21.61 -0.64
C ASN A 105 -4.73 -20.12 -0.34
N TYR A 106 -3.54 -19.68 0.07
CA TYR A 106 -3.24 -18.27 0.20
C TYR A 106 -3.42 -17.54 -1.14
N LEU A 107 -2.93 -18.07 -2.26
CA LEU A 107 -3.10 -17.42 -3.56
C LEU A 107 -4.57 -17.29 -3.98
N SER A 108 -5.44 -18.24 -3.61
CA SER A 108 -6.87 -18.17 -3.90
C SER A 108 -7.64 -17.16 -3.05
N LEU A 109 -7.07 -16.67 -1.95
CA LEU A 109 -7.66 -15.62 -1.10
C LEU A 109 -7.46 -14.20 -1.65
N LYS A 110 -6.83 -14.05 -2.82
CA LYS A 110 -6.65 -12.75 -3.47
C LYS A 110 -8.02 -12.10 -3.75
N PRO A 111 -8.28 -10.88 -3.24
CA PRO A 111 -9.49 -10.14 -3.60
C PRO A 111 -9.56 -9.90 -5.11
N ALA A 112 -10.76 -9.88 -5.70
CA ALA A 112 -10.92 -9.64 -7.14
C ALA A 112 -10.48 -8.21 -7.55
N ALA A 113 -10.63 -7.25 -6.64
CA ALA A 113 -10.24 -5.86 -6.80
C ALA A 113 -9.74 -5.29 -5.45
N PRO A 114 -9.02 -4.16 -5.46
CA PRO A 114 -8.72 -3.43 -4.22
C PRO A 114 -10.00 -3.08 -3.46
N ASP A 115 -10.07 -3.48 -2.19
CA ASP A 115 -11.22 -3.27 -1.33
C ASP A 115 -10.74 -2.87 0.06
N ALA A 116 -11.07 -1.65 0.48
CA ALA A 116 -10.65 -1.11 1.77
C ALA A 116 -11.25 -1.87 2.98
N THR A 117 -12.35 -2.60 2.77
CA THR A 117 -12.97 -3.44 3.82
C THR A 117 -12.31 -4.81 3.94
N ASN A 118 -11.59 -5.24 2.90
CA ASN A 118 -10.86 -6.50 2.90
C ASN A 118 -9.39 -6.29 3.27
N VAL A 119 -9.04 -6.61 4.51
CA VAL A 119 -7.66 -6.43 5.01
C VAL A 119 -6.60 -7.17 4.17
N LEU A 120 -6.97 -8.20 3.40
CA LEU A 120 -6.02 -8.88 2.51
C LEU A 120 -5.59 -8.01 1.33
N THR A 121 -6.35 -6.97 0.97
CA THR A 121 -5.97 -6.03 -0.08
C THR A 121 -4.56 -5.48 0.13
N TYR A 122 -4.15 -5.23 1.38
CA TYR A 122 -2.80 -4.73 1.69
C TYR A 122 -1.67 -5.66 1.24
N LEU A 123 -1.90 -6.98 1.15
CA LEU A 123 -0.92 -7.95 0.68
C LEU A 123 -0.83 -8.02 -0.86
N TYR A 124 -1.96 -7.89 -1.56
CA TYR A 124 -2.02 -8.10 -3.02
C TYR A 124 -1.93 -6.83 -3.87
N TYR A 125 -2.30 -5.68 -3.32
CA TYR A 125 -2.40 -4.39 -4.03
C TYR A 125 -1.75 -3.29 -3.21
#